data_AF-A0A0Q9S1P7-F1
#
_entry.id   AF-A0A0Q9S1P7-F1
#
_cell.length_a   1.000
_cell.length_b   1.000
_cell.length_c   1.000
_cell.angle_alpha   90.00
_cell.angle_beta   90.00
_cell.angle_gamma   90.00
#
_symmetry.space_group_name_H-M   'P 1'
#
loop_
_entity.id
_entity.type
_entity.pdbx_description
1 polymer ?
#
loop_
_entity_poly.entity_id
_entity_poly.type
_entity_poly.pdbx_seq_one_letter_code
_entity_poly.pdbx_strand_id
1 'polypeptide(L)'
;MKYKIGSILFVIFLALSFGAAVYQDSQKKKEHMVKVPAIEDVVSAAIDIGGPPGPNKQPIQMEMNNNMQKMTVAKIIYWLSHAEYLGSTRNQFTSHGGGPNEFVMKTKDGKVISIFDAVDPISIVVTNGWMATGVSVSDQVTITYDNKIMRLKSPDLKRWIETDMSKIIEERIKEQ
;
A
#
# COMPACT_ATOMS: atom_id res chain seq x y z
N MET A 1 46.77 5.23 37.68
CA MET A 1 46.13 4.05 37.03
C MET A 1 44.59 4.05 37.08
N LYS A 2 43.91 4.82 37.95
CA LYS A 2 42.44 4.76 38.12
C LYS A 2 41.61 5.37 36.97
N TYR A 3 42.16 6.27 36.17
CA TYR A 3 41.43 6.93 35.07
C TYR A 3 41.15 6.01 33.84
N LYS A 4 41.93 4.94 33.64
CA LYS A 4 41.76 4.05 32.47
C LYS A 4 40.52 3.15 32.56
N ILE A 5 40.12 2.76 33.77
CA ILE A 5 38.98 1.85 33.97
C ILE A 5 37.64 2.59 33.77
N GLY A 6 37.56 3.86 34.21
CA GLY A 6 36.38 4.69 34.01
C GLY A 6 36.09 4.96 32.53
N SER A 7 37.12 5.21 31.72
CA SER A 7 36.96 5.42 30.27
C SER A 7 36.46 4.17 29.55
N ILE A 8 36.92 2.97 29.94
CA ILE A 8 36.47 1.71 29.33
C ILE A 8 35.00 1.44 29.65
N LEU A 9 34.58 1.63 30.90
CA LEU A 9 33.18 1.47 31.31
C LEU A 9 32.26 2.46 30.57
N PHE A 10 32.71 3.70 30.36
CA PHE A 10 31.95 4.71 29.64
C PHE A 10 31.74 4.35 28.15
N VAL A 11 32.77 3.82 27.49
CA VAL A 11 32.67 3.36 26.09
C VAL A 11 31.73 2.17 25.94
N ILE A 12 31.78 1.22 26.88
CA ILE A 12 30.86 0.06 26.88
C ILE A 12 29.42 0.53 27.09
N PHE A 13 29.19 1.47 28.01
CA PHE A 13 27.85 2.02 28.25
C PHE A 13 27.30 2.74 27.02
N LEU A 14 28.13 3.55 26.34
CA LEU A 14 27.76 4.19 25.08
C LEU A 14 27.41 3.17 23.99
N ALA A 15 28.22 2.13 23.80
CA ALA A 15 27.97 1.08 22.82
C ALA A 15 26.65 0.33 23.09
N LEU A 16 26.36 0.01 24.36
CA LEU A 16 25.12 -0.65 24.76
C LEU A 16 23.90 0.26 24.54
N SER A 17 24.00 1.55 24.86
CA SER A 17 22.90 2.50 24.63
C SER A 17 22.60 2.71 23.15
N PHE A 18 23.63 2.74 22.30
CA PHE A 18 23.47 2.83 20.85
C PHE A 18 22.85 1.54 20.27
N GLY A 19 23.32 0.37 20.71
CA GLY A 19 22.75 -0.91 20.31
C GLY A 19 21.27 -1.05 20.71
N ALA A 20 20.91 -0.61 21.91
CA ALA A 20 19.52 -0.60 22.38
C ALA A 20 18.63 0.34 21.55
N ALA A 21 19.12 1.54 21.20
CA ALA A 21 18.38 2.49 20.37
C ALA A 21 18.12 1.94 18.96
N VAL A 22 19.13 1.35 18.32
CA VAL A 22 19.00 0.73 16.99
C VAL A 22 18.06 -0.48 17.03
N TYR A 23 18.15 -1.31 18.08
CA TYR A 23 17.26 -2.45 18.26
C TYR A 23 15.80 -2.02 18.45
N GLN A 24 15.56 -1.00 19.28
CA GLN A 24 14.22 -0.47 19.54
C GLN A 24 13.59 0.17 18.29
N ASP A 25 14.39 0.86 17.48
CA ASP A 25 13.95 1.43 16.20
C ASP A 25 13.57 0.32 15.18
N SER A 26 14.37 -0.75 15.12
CA SER A 26 14.07 -1.93 14.30
C SER A 26 12.78 -2.65 14.73
N GLN A 27 12.52 -2.75 16.03
CA GLN A 27 11.30 -3.36 16.56
C GLN A 27 10.05 -2.53 16.24
N LYS A 28 10.11 -1.20 16.36
CA LYS A 28 9.00 -0.31 15.95
C LYS A 28 8.68 -0.45 14.45
N LYS A 29 9.68 -0.67 13.61
CA LYS A 29 9.48 -0.91 12.17
C LYS A 29 8.73 -2.23 11.90
N LYS A 30 8.84 -3.24 12.79
CA LYS A 30 8.15 -4.54 12.67
C LYS A 30 6.71 -4.54 13.20
N GLU A 31 6.41 -3.80 14.27
CA GLU A 31 5.06 -3.75 14.86
C GLU A 31 4.00 -3.11 13.94
N HIS A 32 4.43 -2.37 12.91
CA HIS A 32 3.53 -1.69 11.96
C HIS A 32 3.47 -2.33 10.57
N MET A 33 4.12 -3.48 10.34
CA MET A 33 4.04 -4.16 9.05
C MET A 33 2.70 -4.87 8.87
N VAL A 34 2.12 -4.70 7.68
CA VAL A 34 0.95 -5.47 7.24
C VAL A 34 1.30 -6.94 7.22
N LYS A 35 0.47 -7.76 7.88
CA LYS A 35 0.59 -9.22 7.75
C LYS A 35 0.10 -9.60 6.36
N VAL A 36 1.04 -9.66 5.42
CA VAL A 36 0.75 -10.05 4.04
C VAL A 36 0.32 -11.54 4.04
N PRO A 37 -0.87 -11.87 3.51
CA PRO A 37 -1.38 -13.23 3.51
C PRO A 37 -0.60 -14.11 2.54
N ALA A 38 -0.59 -15.42 2.78
CA ALA A 38 -0.20 -16.38 1.75
C ALA A 38 -1.29 -16.46 0.67
N ILE A 39 -0.93 -16.87 -0.55
CA ILE A 39 -1.91 -17.00 -1.65
C ILE A 39 -3.00 -18.03 -1.31
N GLU A 40 -2.66 -19.07 -0.55
CA GLU A 40 -3.58 -20.10 -0.07
C GLU A 40 -4.59 -19.55 0.93
N ASP A 41 -4.32 -18.41 1.57
CA ASP A 41 -5.19 -17.76 2.52
C ASP A 41 -6.16 -16.78 1.86
N VAL A 42 -6.00 -16.48 0.57
CA VAL A 42 -6.90 -15.59 -0.18
C VAL A 42 -8.13 -16.37 -0.65
N VAL A 43 -9.32 -15.91 -0.25
CA VAL A 43 -10.61 -16.50 -0.65
C VAL A 43 -11.23 -15.82 -1.85
N SER A 44 -10.97 -14.53 -2.02
CA SER A 44 -11.44 -13.76 -3.17
C SER A 44 -10.51 -12.60 -3.45
N ALA A 45 -10.41 -12.21 -4.70
CA ALA A 45 -9.75 -10.99 -5.13
C ALA A 45 -10.57 -10.34 -6.24
N ALA A 46 -10.57 -9.01 -6.31
CA ALA A 46 -11.29 -8.26 -7.32
C ALA A 46 -10.58 -6.94 -7.63
N ILE A 47 -10.88 -6.37 -8.79
CA ILE A 47 -10.59 -4.97 -9.10
C ILE A 47 -11.91 -4.21 -8.99
N ASP A 48 -12.00 -3.33 -8.00
CA ASP A 48 -13.12 -2.42 -7.83
C ASP A 48 -12.88 -1.17 -8.68
N ILE A 49 -13.86 -0.87 -9.54
CA ILE A 49 -13.81 0.26 -10.47
C ILE A 49 -14.33 1.50 -9.76
N GLY A 50 -13.45 2.49 -9.62
CA GLY A 50 -13.69 3.74 -8.93
C GLY A 50 -14.68 4.69 -9.61
N GLY A 51 -14.87 5.87 -9.01
CA GLY A 51 -15.79 6.92 -9.46
C GLY A 51 -17.25 6.72 -9.00
N PRO A 52 -18.20 7.52 -9.52
CA PRO A 52 -19.58 7.52 -9.03
C PRO A 52 -20.29 6.20 -9.38
N PRO A 53 -21.24 5.71 -8.54
CA PRO A 53 -21.94 4.47 -8.81
C PRO A 53 -22.63 4.50 -10.17
N GLY A 54 -22.51 3.40 -10.91
CA GLY A 54 -23.10 3.24 -12.23
C GLY A 54 -23.28 1.77 -12.60
N PRO A 55 -24.18 1.45 -13.54
CA PRO A 55 -24.49 0.07 -13.90
C PRO A 55 -23.27 -0.73 -14.39
N ASN A 56 -22.28 -0.03 -14.93
CA ASN A 56 -21.09 -0.62 -15.56
C ASN A 56 -19.88 -0.73 -14.62
N LYS A 57 -20.06 -0.51 -13.31
CA LYS A 57 -18.98 -0.48 -12.30
C LYS A 57 -19.02 -1.64 -11.32
N GLN A 58 -19.47 -2.79 -11.79
CA GLN A 58 -19.35 -4.00 -10.98
C GLN A 58 -17.87 -4.39 -10.84
N PRO A 59 -17.44 -4.82 -9.64
CA PRO A 59 -16.11 -5.37 -9.43
C PRO A 59 -15.74 -6.44 -10.45
N ILE A 60 -14.53 -6.35 -11.01
CA ILE A 60 -13.96 -7.39 -11.87
C ILE A 60 -13.42 -8.48 -10.96
N GLN A 61 -14.18 -9.56 -10.79
CA GLN A 61 -13.79 -10.69 -9.93
C GLN A 61 -12.62 -11.46 -10.55
N MET A 62 -11.61 -11.76 -9.73
CA MET A 62 -10.53 -12.66 -10.09
C MET A 62 -10.95 -14.10 -9.81
N GLU A 63 -10.90 -14.95 -10.82
CA GLU A 63 -11.12 -16.38 -10.73
C GLU A 63 -9.93 -17.06 -10.07
N MET A 64 -10.05 -17.36 -8.77
CA MET A 64 -8.97 -18.01 -8.01
C MET A 64 -8.67 -19.47 -8.44
N ASN A 65 -9.54 -20.07 -9.26
CA ASN A 65 -9.32 -21.36 -9.91
C ASN A 65 -8.58 -21.25 -11.26
N ASN A 66 -8.47 -20.04 -11.80
CA ASN A 66 -7.71 -19.77 -13.02
C ASN A 66 -6.23 -19.53 -12.65
N ASN A 67 -5.33 -20.36 -13.20
CA ASN A 67 -3.91 -20.30 -12.87
C ASN A 67 -3.26 -18.94 -13.19
N MET A 68 -3.67 -18.29 -14.29
CA MET A 68 -3.09 -17.01 -14.69
C MET A 68 -3.53 -15.88 -13.75
N GLN A 69 -4.81 -15.84 -13.40
CA GLN A 69 -5.32 -14.82 -12.47
C GLN A 69 -4.79 -15.05 -11.05
N LYS A 70 -4.75 -16.32 -10.59
CA LYS A 70 -4.12 -16.68 -9.32
C LYS A 70 -2.63 -16.29 -9.27
N MET A 71 -1.90 -16.45 -10.38
CA MET A 71 -0.51 -15.99 -10.50
C MET A 71 -0.40 -14.46 -10.38
N THR A 72 -1.33 -13.71 -10.97
CA THR A 72 -1.39 -12.24 -10.79
C THR A 72 -1.58 -11.88 -9.32
N VAL A 73 -2.51 -12.52 -8.62
CA VAL A 73 -2.71 -12.30 -7.17
C VAL A 73 -1.45 -12.65 -6.38
N ALA A 74 -0.78 -13.76 -6.71
CA ALA A 74 0.47 -14.15 -6.06
C ALA A 74 1.60 -13.12 -6.27
N LYS A 75 1.71 -12.53 -7.48
CA LYS A 75 2.66 -11.44 -7.76
C LYS A 75 2.37 -10.20 -6.91
N ILE A 76 1.10 -9.81 -6.79
CA ILE A 76 0.68 -8.68 -5.96
C ILE A 76 1.05 -8.92 -4.50
N ILE A 77 0.76 -10.12 -3.97
CA ILE A 77 1.15 -10.54 -2.62
C ILE A 77 2.68 -10.47 -2.46
N TYR A 78 3.43 -10.96 -3.43
CA TYR A 78 4.89 -10.91 -3.42
C TYR A 78 5.42 -9.46 -3.38
N TRP A 79 4.90 -8.57 -4.23
CA TRP A 79 5.31 -7.16 -4.22
C TRP A 79 4.91 -6.45 -2.94
N LEU A 80 3.80 -6.85 -2.32
CA LEU A 80 3.34 -6.31 -1.04
C LEU A 80 4.24 -6.76 0.12
N SER A 81 4.69 -8.03 0.14
CA SER A 81 5.57 -8.56 1.20
C SER A 81 6.98 -7.99 1.15
N HIS A 82 7.41 -7.49 -0.01
CA HIS A 82 8.72 -6.84 -0.20
C HIS A 82 8.64 -5.31 -0.18
N ALA A 83 7.46 -4.74 0.02
CA ALA A 83 7.29 -3.30 0.03
C ALA A 83 7.88 -2.65 1.28
N GLU A 84 8.47 -1.46 1.13
CA GLU A 84 8.96 -0.69 2.27
C GLU A 84 7.82 0.14 2.87
N TYR A 85 7.57 -0.01 4.17
CA TYR A 85 6.62 0.83 4.90
C TYR A 85 7.13 2.26 5.05
N LEU A 86 6.38 3.23 4.53
CA LEU A 86 6.72 4.66 4.58
C LEU A 86 5.95 5.44 5.65
N GLY A 87 4.89 4.86 6.21
CA GLY A 87 4.08 5.51 7.26
C GLY A 87 2.58 5.36 7.05
N SER A 88 1.82 5.84 8.03
CA SER A 88 0.36 6.01 7.90
C SER A 88 0.05 7.29 7.13
N THR A 89 -0.99 7.25 6.30
CA THR A 89 -1.50 8.41 5.57
C THR A 89 -2.91 8.73 6.04
N ARG A 90 -3.17 10.01 6.36
CA ARG A 90 -4.45 10.46 6.92
C ARG A 90 -5.35 11.18 5.93
N ASN A 91 -4.82 11.57 4.76
CA ASN A 91 -5.52 12.41 3.79
C ASN A 91 -5.20 11.92 2.37
N GLN A 92 -5.93 10.91 1.91
CA GLN A 92 -5.92 10.54 0.49
C GLN A 92 -7.07 11.29 -0.17
N PHE A 93 -6.75 12.18 -1.09
CA PHE A 93 -7.76 12.93 -1.83
C PHE A 93 -8.52 11.94 -2.72
N THR A 94 -9.72 11.54 -2.33
CA THR A 94 -10.69 10.96 -3.26
C THR A 94 -11.22 12.11 -4.09
N SER A 95 -10.94 12.14 -5.39
CA SER A 95 -11.39 13.23 -6.26
C SER A 95 -12.92 13.38 -6.20
N HIS A 96 -13.41 14.59 -6.47
CA HIS A 96 -14.85 14.92 -6.43
C HIS A 96 -15.59 14.12 -7.50
N GLY A 97 -16.11 12.94 -7.14
CA GLY A 97 -16.92 12.11 -8.03
C GLY A 97 -16.96 10.64 -7.66
N GLY A 98 -15.92 10.08 -7.04
CA GLY A 98 -15.94 8.74 -6.45
C GLY A 98 -14.55 8.19 -6.14
N GLY A 99 -14.51 7.02 -5.49
CA GLY A 99 -13.28 6.41 -5.00
C GLY A 99 -12.27 6.08 -6.10
N PRO A 100 -10.99 5.84 -5.77
CA PRO A 100 -10.01 5.36 -6.73
C PRO A 100 -10.36 3.96 -7.23
N ASN A 101 -9.77 3.55 -8.35
CA ASN A 101 -9.72 2.13 -8.70
C ASN A 101 -8.86 1.41 -7.67
N GLU A 102 -9.34 0.28 -7.15
CA GLU A 102 -8.62 -0.47 -6.13
C GLU A 102 -8.61 -1.96 -6.43
N PHE A 103 -7.50 -2.62 -6.12
CA PHE A 103 -7.41 -4.06 -6.06
C PHE A 103 -7.72 -4.51 -4.63
N VAL A 104 -8.74 -5.33 -4.46
CA VAL A 104 -9.23 -5.79 -3.16
C VAL A 104 -9.00 -7.29 -3.04
N MET A 105 -8.39 -7.72 -1.94
CA MET A 105 -8.28 -9.13 -1.59
C MET A 105 -8.90 -9.39 -0.22
N LYS A 106 -9.64 -10.50 -0.12
CA LYS A 106 -10.23 -11.00 1.13
C LYS A 106 -9.57 -12.31 1.51
N THR A 107 -9.20 -12.44 2.77
CA THR A 107 -8.56 -13.62 3.32
C THR A 107 -9.53 -14.53 4.06
N LYS A 108 -9.13 -15.79 4.31
CA LYS A 108 -9.90 -16.78 5.07
C LYS A 108 -10.23 -16.34 6.49
N ASP A 109 -9.35 -15.55 7.11
CA ASP A 109 -9.58 -14.97 8.45
C ASP A 109 -10.47 -13.72 8.41
N GLY A 110 -11.07 -13.41 7.26
CA GLY A 110 -12.05 -12.34 7.09
C GLY A 110 -11.44 -10.95 6.90
N LYS A 111 -10.12 -10.81 6.88
CA LYS A 111 -9.46 -9.53 6.64
C LYS A 111 -9.60 -9.13 5.17
N VAL A 112 -9.61 -7.82 4.97
CA VAL A 112 -9.66 -7.20 3.64
C VAL A 112 -8.44 -6.31 3.51
N ILE A 113 -7.73 -6.46 2.39
CA ILE A 113 -6.66 -5.57 1.96
C ILE A 113 -7.12 -4.92 0.67
N SER A 114 -7.29 -3.60 0.68
CA SER A 114 -7.47 -2.81 -0.53
C SER A 114 -6.15 -2.15 -0.89
N ILE A 115 -5.80 -2.14 -2.18
CA ILE A 115 -4.57 -1.58 -2.71
C ILE A 115 -4.94 -0.63 -3.85
N PHE A 116 -4.47 0.60 -3.78
CA PHE A 116 -4.77 1.62 -4.79
C PHE A 116 -3.61 2.58 -4.94
N ASP A 117 -3.74 3.45 -5.93
CA ASP A 117 -2.69 4.39 -6.25
C ASP A 117 -2.43 5.38 -5.10
N ALA A 118 -1.16 5.67 -4.82
CA ALA A 118 -0.78 6.68 -3.84
C ALA A 118 -0.79 8.07 -4.46
N VAL A 119 -1.60 8.96 -3.89
CA VAL A 119 -1.81 10.30 -4.42
C VAL A 119 -1.55 11.34 -3.34
N ASP A 120 -0.80 12.39 -3.68
CA ASP A 120 -0.60 13.57 -2.83
C ASP A 120 -1.52 14.71 -3.26
N PRO A 121 -2.16 15.42 -2.32
CA PRO A 121 -2.98 16.57 -2.65
C PRO A 121 -2.11 17.74 -3.10
N ILE A 122 -2.50 18.39 -4.19
CA ILE A 122 -1.94 19.65 -4.66
C ILE A 122 -3.05 20.69 -4.77
N SER A 123 -2.71 21.96 -4.54
CA SER A 123 -3.61 23.10 -4.73
C SER A 123 -3.14 23.93 -5.91
N ILE A 124 -4.05 24.17 -6.86
CA ILE A 124 -3.80 24.89 -8.10
C ILE A 124 -4.64 26.17 -8.07
N VAL A 125 -4.02 27.32 -8.36
CA VAL A 125 -4.73 28.59 -8.55
C VAL A 125 -5.46 28.53 -9.90
N VAL A 126 -6.77 28.82 -9.88
CA VAL A 126 -7.59 28.99 -11.09
C VAL A 126 -8.21 30.38 -11.09
N THR A 127 -8.73 30.83 -12.24
CA THR A 127 -9.20 32.22 -12.45
C THR A 127 -10.22 32.72 -11.41
N ASN A 128 -11.01 31.80 -10.82
CA ASN A 128 -12.07 32.11 -9.85
C ASN A 128 -11.81 31.52 -8.44
N GLY A 129 -10.59 31.09 -8.11
CA GLY A 129 -10.28 30.55 -6.78
C GLY A 129 -9.17 29.50 -6.76
N TRP A 130 -9.27 28.56 -5.83
CA TRP A 130 -8.32 27.45 -5.68
C TRP A 130 -9.01 26.12 -6.00
N MET A 131 -8.35 25.28 -6.76
CA MET A 131 -8.76 23.89 -7.02
C MET A 131 -7.80 22.95 -6.30
N ALA A 132 -8.34 22.05 -5.48
CA ALA A 132 -7.55 20.96 -4.90
C ALA A 132 -7.69 19.72 -5.80
N THR A 133 -6.56 19.13 -6.19
CA THR A 133 -6.49 17.89 -6.97
C THR A 133 -5.41 16.99 -6.41
N GLY A 134 -5.26 15.79 -6.98
CA GLY A 134 -4.27 14.80 -6.56
C GLY A 134 -3.20 14.56 -7.64
N VAL A 135 -1.95 14.41 -7.22
CA VAL A 135 -0.86 13.94 -8.08
C VAL A 135 -0.40 12.55 -7.63
N SER A 136 -0.30 11.62 -8.59
CA SER A 136 0.28 10.29 -8.37
C SER A 136 1.72 10.41 -7.85
N VAL A 137 2.05 9.63 -6.83
CA VAL A 137 3.38 9.61 -6.21
C VAL A 137 4.18 8.42 -6.74
N SER A 138 5.36 8.71 -7.26
CA SER A 138 6.25 7.72 -7.86
C SER A 138 6.61 6.60 -6.87
N ASP A 139 6.60 5.37 -7.38
CA ASP A 139 6.96 4.12 -6.70
C ASP A 139 6.15 3.78 -5.44
N GLN A 140 5.07 4.51 -5.17
CA GLN A 140 4.30 4.37 -3.94
C GLN A 140 2.88 3.91 -4.21
N VAL A 141 2.38 3.08 -3.31
CA VAL A 141 1.00 2.61 -3.31
C VAL A 141 0.39 2.85 -1.94
N THR A 142 -0.93 2.97 -1.92
CA THR A 142 -1.71 3.03 -0.69
C THR A 142 -2.36 1.71 -0.46
N ILE A 143 -2.36 1.28 0.79
CA ILE A 143 -3.16 0.15 1.20
C ILE A 143 -4.07 0.50 2.37
N THR A 144 -5.25 -0.11 2.37
CA THR A 144 -6.14 -0.15 3.53
C THR A 144 -6.13 -1.57 4.08
N TYR A 145 -5.75 -1.73 5.35
CA TYR A 145 -5.74 -3.01 6.04
C TYR A 145 -6.11 -2.80 7.51
N ASP A 146 -7.10 -3.54 8.00
CA ASP A 146 -7.54 -3.47 9.40
C ASP A 146 -7.86 -2.03 9.88
N ASN A 147 -8.64 -1.31 9.08
CA ASN A 147 -9.00 0.11 9.28
C ASN A 147 -7.80 1.08 9.34
N LYS A 148 -6.60 0.64 8.94
CA LYS A 148 -5.41 1.49 8.82
C LYS A 148 -5.15 1.75 7.34
N ILE A 149 -4.88 3.02 7.03
CA ILE A 149 -4.43 3.45 5.71
C ILE A 149 -2.93 3.71 5.79
N MET A 150 -2.17 3.04 4.93
CA MET A 150 -0.72 3.02 4.98
C MET A 150 -0.14 3.26 3.60
N ARG A 151 1.05 3.86 3.57
CA ARG A 151 1.81 4.10 2.36
C ARG A 151 3.00 3.15 2.30
N LEU A 152 3.14 2.49 1.17
CA LEU A 152 4.22 1.56 0.91
C LEU A 152 4.98 1.97 -0.35
N LYS A 153 6.31 1.81 -0.34
CA LYS A 153 7.13 1.88 -1.54
C LYS A 153 7.19 0.51 -2.20
N SER A 154 6.62 0.39 -3.39
CA SER A 154 6.61 -0.84 -4.18
C SER A 154 6.53 -0.49 -5.69
N PRO A 155 7.69 -0.25 -6.35
CA PRO A 155 7.73 0.19 -7.75
C PRO A 155 7.01 -0.75 -8.72
N ASP A 156 7.14 -2.07 -8.52
CA ASP A 156 6.52 -3.05 -9.42
C ASP A 156 5.00 -3.10 -9.26
N LEU A 157 4.50 -3.02 -8.01
CA LEU A 157 3.06 -2.96 -7.75
C LEU A 157 2.45 -1.65 -8.25
N LYS A 158 3.17 -0.55 -8.07
CA LYS A 158 2.83 0.77 -8.63
C LYS A 158 2.71 0.70 -10.16
N ARG A 159 3.72 0.15 -10.84
CA ARG A 159 3.69 -0.04 -12.29
C ARG A 159 2.48 -0.88 -12.71
N TRP A 160 2.24 -2.01 -12.05
CA TRP A 160 1.09 -2.87 -12.36
C TRP A 160 -0.25 -2.13 -12.22
N ILE A 161 -0.43 -1.33 -11.17
CA ILE A 161 -1.61 -0.48 -10.97
C ILE A 161 -1.78 0.50 -12.15
N GLU A 162 -0.71 1.21 -12.52
CA GLU A 162 -0.78 2.25 -13.55
C GLU A 162 -0.94 1.67 -14.97
N THR A 163 -0.38 0.48 -15.24
CA THR A 163 -0.38 -0.12 -16.59
C THR A 163 -1.41 -1.23 -16.73
N ASP A 164 -1.22 -2.34 -16.03
CA ASP A 164 -1.97 -3.58 -16.27
C ASP A 164 -3.40 -3.47 -15.71
N MET A 165 -3.55 -2.99 -14.48
CA MET A 165 -4.86 -2.82 -13.86
C MET A 165 -5.69 -1.78 -14.62
N SER A 166 -5.11 -0.62 -14.97
CA SER A 166 -5.76 0.39 -15.81
C SER A 166 -6.25 -0.20 -17.13
N LYS A 167 -5.41 -1.00 -17.80
CA LYS A 167 -5.76 -1.65 -19.06
C LYS A 167 -6.91 -2.64 -18.91
N ILE A 168 -6.88 -3.49 -17.86
CA ILE A 168 -7.98 -4.44 -17.56
C ILE A 168 -9.30 -3.69 -17.37
N ILE A 169 -9.29 -2.57 -16.65
CA ILE A 169 -10.47 -1.74 -16.42
C ILE A 169 -10.97 -1.14 -17.74
N GLU A 170 -10.08 -0.56 -18.55
CA GLU A 170 -10.44 0.01 -19.84
C GLU A 170 -11.04 -1.02 -20.81
N GLU A 171 -10.46 -2.22 -20.88
CA GLU A 171 -10.98 -3.32 -21.69
C GLU A 171 -12.38 -3.72 -21.21
N ARG A 172 -12.59 -3.85 -19.90
CA ARG A 172 -13.90 -4.17 -19.33
C ARG A 172 -14.97 -3.13 -19.62
N ILE A 173 -14.61 -1.85 -19.61
CA ILE A 173 -15.54 -0.75 -19.91
C ILE A 173 -15.93 -0.75 -21.40
N LYS A 174 -15.04 -1.17 -22.31
CA LYS A 174 -15.30 -1.24 -23.75
C LYS A 174 -16.18 -2.41 -24.17
N GLU A 175 -16.23 -3.47 -23.38
CA GLU A 175 -17.02 -4.68 -23.64
C GLU A 175 -18.53 -4.54 -23.31
N GLN A 176 -18.94 -3.42 -22.70
CA GLN A 176 -20.32 -3.15 -22.26
C GLN A 176 -20.98 -2.07 -23.10
#